data_AF-A0A0C9YZY9-F1
#
_entry.id   AF-A0A0C9YZY9-F1
#
_cell.length_a   1.000
_cell.length_b   1.000
_cell.length_c   1.000
_cell.angle_alpha   90.00
_cell.angle_beta   90.00
_cell.angle_gamma   90.00
#
_symmetry.space_group_name_H-M   'P 1'
#
loop_
_entity.id
_entity.type
_entity.pdbx_description
1 polymer ?
#
loop_
_entity_poly.entity_id
_entity_poly.type
_entity_poly.pdbx_seq_one_letter_code
_entity_poly.pdbx_strand_id
1 'polypeptide(L)'
;MVIASVLATPMARRKNKEYTCKTSKGNYKIDEARAKSNVHQAPLYPGRTGYPQTFHRNHDHYHELEFDNKNCNHKGADLLLFPLFEDGHLYPYDKEPKADPGLVRAIYTAPDKDFCGVFADKGGSHGPYELCV
;
A
#
# COMPACT_ATOMS: atom_id res chain seq x y z
N MET A 1 -44.84 -26.26 17.45
CA MET A 1 -43.76 -26.14 16.44
C MET A 1 -43.36 -24.67 16.41
N VAL A 2 -42.24 -24.30 17.02
CA VAL A 2 -41.81 -22.90 17.16
C VAL A 2 -40.76 -22.62 16.10
N ILE A 3 -41.08 -21.76 15.14
CA ILE A 3 -40.16 -21.33 14.09
C ILE A 3 -39.40 -20.12 14.65
N ALA A 4 -38.15 -20.31 15.04
CA ALA A 4 -37.27 -19.22 15.44
C ALA A 4 -36.77 -18.50 14.19
N SER A 5 -37.24 -17.26 13.98
CA SER A 5 -36.72 -16.37 12.95
C SER A 5 -35.33 -15.89 13.35
N VAL A 6 -34.30 -16.30 12.61
CA VAL A 6 -32.94 -15.79 12.74
C VAL A 6 -32.92 -14.37 12.16
N LEU A 7 -32.89 -13.36 13.03
CA LEU A 7 -32.67 -11.97 12.63
C LEU A 7 -31.22 -11.84 12.17
N ALA A 8 -31.02 -11.70 10.85
CA ALA A 8 -29.74 -11.35 10.28
C ALA A 8 -29.41 -9.90 10.67
N THR A 9 -28.49 -9.72 11.61
CA THR A 9 -27.97 -8.39 11.96
C THR A 9 -27.24 -7.84 10.73
N PRO A 10 -27.62 -6.66 10.21
CA PRO A 10 -26.85 -6.04 9.14
C PRO A 10 -25.45 -5.76 9.67
N MET A 11 -24.43 -6.42 9.11
CA MET A 11 -23.04 -6.03 9.36
C MET A 11 -22.89 -4.60 8.87
N ALA A 12 -22.89 -3.65 9.81
CA ALA A 12 -22.56 -2.27 9.51
C ALA A 12 -21.20 -2.28 8.81
N ARG A 13 -21.21 -1.99 7.50
CA ARG A 13 -20.01 -1.89 6.69
C ARG A 13 -19.20 -0.76 7.29
N ARG A 14 -18.17 -1.07 8.08
CA ARG A 14 -17.23 -0.06 8.59
C ARG A 14 -16.75 0.70 7.36
N LYS A 15 -16.94 2.02 7.34
CA LYS A 15 -16.32 2.85 6.31
C LYS A 15 -14.81 2.63 6.44
N ASN A 16 -14.21 2.01 5.43
CA ASN A 16 -12.77 1.85 5.38
C ASN A 16 -12.12 3.22 5.28
N LYS A 17 -10.92 3.35 5.86
CA LYS A 17 -10.09 4.54 5.67
C LYS A 17 -9.79 4.70 4.18
N GLU A 18 -9.87 5.94 3.68
CA GLU A 18 -9.45 6.31 2.33
C GLU A 18 -8.23 7.22 2.46
N TYR A 19 -7.16 6.90 1.73
CA TYR A 19 -5.96 7.71 1.63
C TYR A 19 -6.05 8.64 0.42
N THR A 20 -5.74 9.91 0.61
CA THR A 20 -5.62 10.91 -0.45
C THR A 20 -4.14 11.21 -0.71
N CYS A 21 -3.68 10.85 -1.91
CA CYS A 21 -2.32 11.08 -2.36
C CYS A 21 -2.26 12.27 -3.32
N LYS A 22 -1.46 13.29 -3.00
CA LYS A 22 -1.26 14.46 -3.88
C LYS A 22 0.05 14.31 -4.65
N THR A 23 -0.02 14.40 -5.98
CA THR A 23 1.15 14.29 -6.87
C THR A 23 1.17 15.41 -7.92
N SER A 24 2.28 15.55 -8.66
CA SER A 24 2.34 16.47 -9.81
C SER A 24 1.32 16.14 -10.92
N LYS A 25 0.85 14.90 -11.00
CA LYS A 25 -0.14 14.45 -12.00
C LYS A 25 -1.59 14.50 -11.51
N GLY A 26 -1.83 14.93 -10.27
CA GLY A 26 -3.17 15.02 -9.69
C GLY A 26 -3.29 14.31 -8.33
N ASN A 27 -4.55 14.19 -7.88
CA ASN A 27 -4.91 13.56 -6.62
C ASN A 27 -5.43 12.15 -6.86
N TYR A 28 -4.96 11.19 -6.06
CA TYR A 28 -5.40 9.78 -6.11
C TYR A 28 -6.04 9.39 -4.79
N LYS A 29 -7.07 8.56 -4.85
CA LYS A 29 -7.80 8.01 -3.70
C LYS A 29 -7.60 6.51 -3.60
N ILE A 30 -7.05 6.06 -2.47
CA ILE A 30 -6.78 4.65 -2.22
C ILE A 30 -7.62 4.18 -1.03
N ASP A 31 -8.50 3.20 -1.27
CA ASP A 31 -9.18 2.48 -0.20
C ASP A 31 -8.20 1.58 0.56
N GLU A 32 -8.15 1.72 1.89
CA GLU A 32 -7.21 0.98 2.74
C GLU A 32 -7.39 -0.54 2.65
N ALA A 33 -8.63 -1.04 2.54
CA ALA A 33 -8.87 -2.49 2.50
C ALA A 33 -8.36 -3.08 1.18
N ARG A 34 -8.52 -2.36 0.06
CA ARG A 34 -7.92 -2.74 -1.23
C ARG A 34 -6.39 -2.68 -1.16
N ALA A 35 -5.81 -1.66 -0.54
CA ALA A 35 -4.36 -1.56 -0.36
C ALA A 35 -3.80 -2.74 0.46
N LYS A 36 -4.44 -3.07 1.58
CA LYS A 36 -4.08 -4.23 2.41
C LYS A 36 -4.22 -5.55 1.63
N SER A 37 -5.30 -5.70 0.87
CA SER A 37 -5.49 -6.87 -0.02
C SER A 37 -4.38 -7.01 -1.06
N ASN A 38 -3.94 -5.91 -1.67
CA ASN A 38 -2.81 -5.91 -2.60
C ASN A 38 -1.49 -6.26 -1.92
N VAL A 39 -1.24 -5.76 -0.70
CA VAL A 39 -0.06 -6.14 0.09
C VAL A 39 -0.05 -7.64 0.40
N HIS A 40 -1.19 -8.23 0.77
CA HIS A 40 -1.28 -9.66 1.01
C HIS A 40 -0.94 -10.47 -0.26
N GLN A 41 -1.39 -10.02 -1.43
CA GLN A 41 -1.18 -10.69 -2.72
C GLN A 41 0.20 -10.44 -3.35
N ALA A 42 0.86 -9.32 -3.04
CA ALA A 42 2.18 -9.01 -3.56
C ALA A 42 3.21 -10.10 -3.20
N PRO A 43 4.17 -10.44 -4.08
CA PRO A 43 5.21 -11.40 -3.73
C PRO A 43 6.18 -10.78 -2.71
N LEU A 44 6.97 -11.61 -2.02
CA LEU A 44 8.00 -11.11 -1.09
C LEU A 44 9.30 -10.70 -1.81
N TYR A 45 9.49 -11.15 -3.04
CA TYR A 45 10.68 -10.89 -3.86
C TYR A 45 10.26 -10.24 -5.17
N PRO A 46 11.13 -9.40 -5.77
CA PRO A 46 10.82 -8.75 -7.04
C PRO A 46 10.45 -9.77 -8.11
N GLY A 47 9.29 -9.59 -8.74
CA GLY A 47 8.91 -10.28 -9.96
C GLY A 47 9.68 -9.76 -11.17
N ARG A 48 9.26 -10.19 -12.36
CA ARG A 48 9.91 -9.83 -13.64
C ARG A 48 9.99 -8.32 -13.88
N THR A 49 9.00 -7.56 -13.41
CA THR A 49 8.95 -6.09 -13.56
C THR A 49 9.84 -5.34 -12.54
N GLY A 50 10.45 -6.06 -11.60
CA GLY A 50 11.22 -5.51 -10.49
C GLY A 50 10.38 -5.00 -9.31
N TYR A 51 9.13 -5.47 -9.14
CA TYR A 51 8.27 -5.15 -7.99
C TYR A 51 7.90 -6.41 -7.19
N PRO A 52 7.80 -6.34 -5.85
CA PRO A 52 8.03 -5.16 -5.00
C PRO A 52 9.50 -4.74 -4.98
N GLN A 53 9.74 -3.52 -4.50
CA GLN A 53 11.08 -2.96 -4.32
C GLN A 53 11.38 -2.80 -2.83
N THR A 54 12.64 -2.93 -2.45
CA THR A 54 13.08 -2.60 -1.08
C THR A 54 12.92 -1.11 -0.82
N PHE A 55 12.38 -0.78 0.35
CA PHE A 55 12.28 0.57 0.87
C PHE A 55 13.38 0.81 1.91
N HIS A 56 14.33 1.66 1.57
CA HIS A 56 15.43 2.02 2.48
C HIS A 56 15.10 3.31 3.24
N ARG A 57 14.68 3.18 4.50
CA ARG A 57 14.40 4.33 5.40
C ARG A 57 15.54 5.35 5.50
N ASN A 58 16.79 4.89 5.38
CA ASN A 58 17.98 5.71 5.58
C ASN A 58 18.53 6.34 4.30
N HIS A 59 17.88 6.14 3.15
CA HIS A 59 18.23 6.78 1.89
C HIS A 59 17.30 7.97 1.64
N ASP A 60 17.79 9.04 1.00
CA ASP A 60 17.06 10.16 0.41
C ASP A 60 15.66 10.49 0.99
N HIS A 61 15.62 11.25 2.10
CA HIS A 61 14.43 11.97 2.59
C HIS A 61 13.41 11.20 3.46
N TYR A 62 13.75 10.04 4.01
CA TYR A 62 12.80 9.17 4.74
C TYR A 62 13.06 8.92 6.23
N HIS A 63 14.14 9.48 6.77
CA HIS A 63 14.61 9.21 8.13
C HIS A 63 13.62 9.61 9.24
N GLU A 64 12.65 10.46 8.92
CA GLU A 64 11.63 10.96 9.87
C GLU A 64 10.23 10.35 9.66
N LEU A 65 10.08 9.38 8.74
CA LEU A 65 8.77 8.74 8.55
C LEU A 65 8.41 7.85 9.74
N GLU A 66 7.40 8.28 10.50
CA GLU A 66 6.73 7.48 11.51
C GLU A 66 5.42 6.92 10.94
N PHE A 67 5.28 5.60 10.94
CA PHE A 67 4.03 4.94 10.58
C PHE A 67 3.12 4.76 11.80
N ASP A 68 1.82 4.78 11.59
CA ASP A 68 0.84 4.43 12.64
C ASP A 68 1.08 3.01 13.16
N ASN A 69 1.42 2.08 12.25
CA ASN A 69 1.77 0.71 12.60
C ASN A 69 3.19 0.64 13.17
N LYS A 70 3.31 0.31 14.46
CA LYS A 70 4.60 0.29 15.16
C LYS A 70 5.55 -0.82 14.68
N ASN A 71 5.06 -1.91 14.10
CA ASN A 71 5.90 -2.94 13.49
C ASN A 71 6.77 -2.36 12.37
N CYS A 72 6.22 -1.39 11.64
CA CYS A 72 6.92 -0.72 10.55
C CYS A 72 8.04 0.21 11.05
N ASN A 73 7.98 0.67 12.30
CA ASN A 73 8.95 1.61 12.89
C ASN A 73 10.13 0.95 13.59
N HIS A 74 10.18 -0.38 13.60
CA HIS A 74 11.31 -1.09 14.18
C HIS A 74 12.59 -0.84 13.36
N LYS A 75 13.73 -0.59 14.02
CA LYS A 75 15.01 -0.23 13.36
C LYS A 75 15.55 -1.32 12.42
N GLY A 76 15.13 -2.56 12.60
CA GLY A 76 15.47 -3.69 11.73
C GLY A 76 14.31 -4.15 10.85
N ALA A 77 13.25 -3.36 10.68
CA ALA A 77 12.16 -3.72 9.79
C ALA A 77 12.62 -3.61 8.33
N ASP A 78 12.61 -4.74 7.62
CA ASP A 78 12.70 -4.74 6.16
C ASP A 78 11.37 -4.25 5.59
N LEU A 79 11.42 -3.18 4.80
CA LEU A 79 10.23 -2.57 4.22
C LEU A 79 10.25 -2.76 2.70
N LEU A 80 9.06 -2.96 2.14
CA LEU A 80 8.83 -3.15 0.71
C LEU A 80 7.83 -2.12 0.19
N LEU A 81 7.98 -1.77 -1.09
CA LEU A 81 7.09 -0.92 -1.87
C LEU A 81 6.38 -1.73 -2.96
N PHE A 82 5.07 -1.56 -3.11
CA PHE A 82 4.32 -2.23 -4.18
C PHE A 82 3.24 -1.33 -4.83
N PRO A 83 3.09 -1.31 -6.16
CA PRO A 83 2.13 -0.44 -6.84
C PRO A 83 0.69 -0.59 -6.42
N LEU A 84 0.00 0.55 -6.32
CA LEU A 84 -1.42 0.66 -6.00
C LEU A 84 -2.13 1.53 -7.03
N PHE A 85 -3.40 1.19 -7.24
CA PHE A 85 -4.30 1.87 -8.17
C PHE A 85 -5.65 2.11 -7.48
N GLU A 86 -6.37 3.17 -7.88
CA GLU A 86 -7.64 3.58 -7.25
C GLU A 86 -8.75 2.52 -7.41
N ASP A 87 -8.75 1.82 -8.55
CA ASP A 87 -9.65 0.69 -8.80
C ASP A 87 -9.32 -0.57 -7.99
N GLY A 88 -8.12 -0.60 -7.38
CA GLY A 88 -7.62 -1.68 -6.55
C GLY A 88 -7.09 -2.90 -7.29
N HIS A 89 -6.90 -2.85 -8.62
CA HIS A 89 -6.33 -4.00 -9.33
C HIS A 89 -4.90 -4.30 -8.86
N LEU A 90 -4.51 -5.57 -8.92
CA LEU A 90 -3.16 -6.00 -8.58
C LEU A 90 -2.22 -5.65 -9.75
N TYR A 91 -1.08 -5.02 -9.45
CA TYR A 91 -0.06 -4.76 -10.46
C TYR A 91 0.48 -6.07 -11.04
N PRO A 92 0.62 -6.22 -12.38
CA PRO A 92 1.07 -7.45 -13.00
C PRO A 92 2.60 -7.62 -12.90
N TYR A 93 3.10 -7.87 -11.69
CA TYR A 93 4.52 -7.88 -11.33
C TYR A 93 5.37 -8.95 -12.05
N ASP A 94 4.72 -10.00 -12.58
CA ASP A 94 5.37 -11.10 -13.31
C ASP A 94 5.11 -11.06 -14.83
N LYS A 95 4.57 -9.97 -15.36
CA LYS A 95 4.24 -9.85 -16.78
C LYS A 95 5.15 -8.84 -17.48
N GLU A 96 5.67 -9.26 -18.63
CA GLU A 96 6.38 -8.38 -19.56
C GLU A 96 5.50 -8.09 -20.81
N PRO A 97 5.63 -6.90 -21.44
CA PRO A 97 6.49 -5.78 -21.02
C PRO A 97 6.01 -5.13 -19.71
N LYS A 98 6.95 -4.59 -18.93
CA LYS A 98 6.66 -3.85 -17.69
C LYS A 98 5.54 -2.84 -17.88
N ALA A 99 4.41 -3.05 -17.19
CA ALA A 99 3.30 -2.11 -17.17
C ALA A 99 3.69 -0.83 -16.39
N ASP A 100 3.04 0.29 -16.69
CA ASP A 100 3.23 1.53 -15.90
C ASP A 100 2.80 1.27 -14.44
N PRO A 101 3.71 1.38 -13.45
CA PRO A 101 3.36 1.17 -12.06
C PRO A 101 2.58 2.36 -11.45
N GLY A 102 2.37 3.45 -12.18
CA GLY A 102 1.75 4.66 -11.65
C GLY A 102 2.63 5.35 -10.60
N LEU A 103 2.04 6.25 -9.82
CA LEU A 103 2.78 7.05 -8.82
C LEU A 103 2.57 6.62 -7.37
N VAL A 104 1.59 5.77 -7.08
CA VAL A 104 1.19 5.42 -5.70
C VAL A 104 1.68 4.01 -5.35
N ARG A 105 2.19 3.81 -4.14
CA ARG A 105 2.54 2.46 -3.63
C ARG A 105 2.06 2.26 -2.19
N ALA A 106 1.90 0.99 -1.83
CA ALA A 106 1.86 0.56 -0.45
C ALA A 106 3.28 0.47 0.11
N ILE A 107 3.43 0.73 1.41
CA ILE A 107 4.60 0.35 2.22
C ILE A 107 4.17 -0.75 3.17
N TYR A 108 4.97 -1.81 3.28
CA TYR A 108 4.70 -2.92 4.19
C TYR A 108 5.97 -3.63 4.65
N THR A 109 5.90 -4.37 5.76
CA THR A 109 7.03 -5.15 6.27
C THR A 109 7.26 -6.43 5.48
N ALA A 110 8.51 -6.89 5.39
CA ALA A 110 8.85 -8.25 5.03
C ALA A 110 9.43 -8.98 6.26
N PRO A 111 9.11 -10.29 6.45
CA PRO A 111 8.22 -11.11 5.64
C PRO A 111 6.73 -10.98 6.04
N ASP A 112 6.42 -10.30 7.14
CA ASP A 112 5.11 -10.37 7.80
C ASP A 112 3.97 -9.65 7.05
N LYS A 113 4.31 -8.80 6.09
CA LYS A 113 3.35 -8.03 5.28
C LYS A 113 2.43 -7.13 6.11
N ASP A 114 2.95 -6.59 7.20
CA ASP A 114 2.24 -5.57 7.97
C ASP A 114 2.12 -4.31 7.13
N PHE A 115 0.90 -3.86 6.89
CA PHE A 115 0.64 -2.62 6.17
C PHE A 115 1.10 -1.41 6.99
N CYS A 116 1.97 -0.59 6.40
CA CYS A 116 2.56 0.60 7.04
C CYS A 116 1.88 1.89 6.59
N GLY A 117 1.46 1.96 5.33
CA GLY A 117 0.79 3.12 4.78
C GLY A 117 0.82 3.16 3.25
N VAL A 118 0.37 4.29 2.72
CA VAL A 118 0.38 4.59 1.28
C VAL A 118 1.31 5.78 1.05
N PHE A 119 2.17 5.68 0.05
CA PHE A 119 3.01 6.78 -0.41
C PHE A 119 2.69 7.12 -1.86
N ALA A 120 2.98 8.36 -2.26
CA ALA A 120 3.03 8.71 -3.67
C ALA A 120 4.33 9.43 -4.07
N ASP A 121 4.84 9.06 -5.24
CA ASP A 121 5.90 9.78 -5.94
C ASP A 121 5.33 11.10 -6.47
N LYS A 122 5.98 12.22 -6.11
CA LYS A 122 5.56 13.56 -6.55
C LYS A 122 6.02 13.90 -7.97
N GLY A 123 6.82 13.07 -8.63
CA GLY A 123 7.26 13.31 -10.00
C GLY A 123 8.26 14.47 -10.07
N GLY A 124 9.52 14.15 -9.80
CA GLY A 124 10.69 15.02 -9.90
C GLY A 124 11.88 14.21 -9.43
N SER A 125 12.99 14.24 -10.18
CA SER A 125 14.00 13.17 -10.21
C SER A 125 14.59 12.69 -8.88
N HIS A 126 14.40 13.40 -7.76
CA HIS A 126 14.77 12.97 -6.41
C HIS A 126 13.90 13.67 -5.34
N GLY A 127 12.58 13.70 -5.52
CA GLY A 127 11.68 14.41 -4.59
C GLY A 127 11.39 13.63 -3.29
N PRO A 128 11.17 14.30 -2.14
CA PRO A 128 10.73 13.64 -0.92
C PRO A 128 9.35 13.02 -1.13
N TYR A 129 9.22 11.75 -0.78
CA TYR A 129 7.95 11.06 -0.86
C TYR A 129 7.16 11.33 0.42
N GLU A 130 5.87 11.60 0.28
CA GLU A 130 5.00 11.90 1.41
C GLU A 130 4.01 10.77 1.64
N LEU A 131 3.69 10.53 2.92
CA LEU A 131 2.56 9.69 3.29
C LEU A 131 1.26 10.35 2.81
N CYS A 132 0.42 9.56 2.18
CA CYS A 132 -0.93 9.98 1.86
C CYS A 132 -1.76 10.09 3.14
N VAL A 133 -2.71 11.03 3.17
CA VAL A 133 -3.53 11.36 4.36
C VAL A 133 -4.93 10.76 4.29
#